data_AF-A0A6N6M755-F1
#
_entry.id   AF-A0A6N6M755-F1
#
_cell.length_a   1.000
_cell.length_b   1.000
_cell.length_c   1.000
_cell.angle_alpha   90.00
_cell.angle_beta   90.00
_cell.angle_gamma   90.00
#
_symmetry.space_group_name_H-M   'P 1'
#
loop_
_entity.id
_entity.type
_entity.pdbx_description
1 polymer ?
#
loop_
_entity_poly.entity_id
_entity_poly.type
_entity_poly.pdbx_seq_one_letter_code
_entity_poly.pdbx_strand_id
1 'polypeptide(L)'
;MAKKFNTTNPESLIYQNDLLKLTVLGGIKLEGLDRMRSTLKIELKESSVPPVRHNLDLYNDNQTEKLIRRAAEKLEIGTSVLAASMAELTGQLEEYRMKQIKENEPKPYEPPKLSNDERKEAETLLKSENLLERTNELIGQSGVVGEEINRLIMFLIFTSRKREQPLHIVSLGSSGTGKTHLQERVGELMPVEDRIEITTLSENAFYYFGQRELKNKLILIEDLDGAENVLYPLRELQSKKRISKTVAHKNTKGETKTLHLIVEGPVSVSGCTTKEQIYEDNANRSFLIYLDESEEQDSRIMDYQRKLSAGKVNTEAERAAAKLLQNAQRLLEPIKVVNPFAELLQIPKEVFKPRRTNNHYLQFIEAVTFYHQHQREQKADEETGEIYIETTLEDVEATNQLLKEILLRKSDELNGACRNYLEQIKSYLEVENKKTFTNREIRKKLRINDSNQKRWTISLVNNYYL
;
A
#
# COMPACT_ATOMS: atom_id res chain seq x y z
N MET A 1 5.34 -43.02 26.16
CA MET A 1 5.94 -42.29 27.31
C MET A 1 5.12 -41.04 27.56
N ALA A 2 4.57 -40.86 28.76
CA ALA A 2 3.69 -39.74 29.05
C ALA A 2 4.46 -38.42 28.90
N LYS A 3 3.89 -37.43 28.21
CA LYS A 3 4.52 -36.11 28.05
C LYS A 3 4.78 -35.51 29.43
N LYS A 4 6.05 -35.34 29.79
CA LYS A 4 6.50 -34.72 31.04
C LYS A 4 6.12 -33.23 31.13
N PHE A 5 5.71 -32.60 30.03
CA PHE A 5 5.38 -31.17 29.96
C PHE A 5 4.05 -30.93 29.22
N ASN A 6 3.15 -30.17 29.85
CA ASN A 6 1.82 -29.82 29.35
C ASN A 6 1.74 -28.31 29.11
N THR A 7 1.49 -27.95 27.85
CA THR A 7 1.43 -26.57 27.33
C THR A 7 0.03 -26.20 26.85
N THR A 8 -1.02 -26.92 27.26
CA THR A 8 -2.40 -26.71 26.78
C THR A 8 -2.95 -25.35 27.19
N ASN A 9 -2.52 -24.84 28.36
CA ASN A 9 -2.86 -23.50 28.84
C ASN A 9 -1.57 -22.65 28.89
N PRO A 10 -1.42 -21.61 28.04
CA PRO A 10 -0.26 -20.73 28.03
C PRO A 10 0.00 -20.02 29.37
N GLU A 11 -1.06 -19.76 30.15
CA GLU A 11 -0.99 -19.11 31.46
C GLU A 11 -0.63 -20.09 32.60
N SER A 12 -0.57 -21.39 32.31
CA SER A 12 -0.30 -22.44 33.29
C SER A 12 0.45 -23.61 32.65
N LEU A 13 1.77 -23.46 32.51
CA LEU A 13 2.65 -24.49 31.95
C LEU A 13 3.03 -25.49 33.05
N ILE A 14 2.81 -26.78 32.81
CA ILE A 14 2.93 -27.80 33.85
C ILE A 14 3.97 -28.84 33.44
N TYR A 15 5.07 -28.91 34.18
CA TYR A 15 6.03 -30.02 34.13
C TYR A 15 5.77 -31.01 35.25
N GLN A 16 5.81 -32.31 34.94
CA GLN A 16 5.62 -33.38 35.91
C GLN A 16 6.58 -34.54 35.64
N ASN A 17 7.17 -35.05 36.71
CA ASN A 17 7.87 -36.34 36.73
C ASN A 17 7.25 -37.24 37.80
N ASP A 18 7.91 -38.34 38.16
CA ASP A 18 7.35 -39.33 39.09
C ASP A 18 7.18 -38.78 40.52
N LEU A 19 7.97 -37.78 40.91
CA LEU A 19 7.99 -37.23 42.26
C LEU A 19 7.36 -35.84 42.36
N LEU A 20 7.61 -34.97 41.38
CA LEU A 20 7.31 -33.55 41.44
C LEU A 20 6.32 -33.10 40.36
N LYS A 21 5.55 -32.08 40.70
CA LYS A 21 4.76 -31.26 39.79
C LYS A 21 5.22 -29.80 39.92
N LEU A 22 5.78 -29.28 38.83
CA LEU A 22 6.21 -27.90 38.70
C LEU A 22 5.22 -27.16 37.80
N THR A 23 4.62 -26.09 38.29
CA THR A 23 3.70 -25.26 37.51
C THR A 23 4.24 -23.85 37.38
N VAL A 24 4.36 -23.37 36.15
CA VAL A 24 4.66 -21.96 35.83
C VAL A 24 3.34 -21.20 35.78
N LEU A 25 3.16 -20.26 36.69
CA LEU A 25 1.95 -19.45 36.82
C LEU A 25 2.11 -18.12 36.06
N GLY A 26 1.16 -17.81 35.19
CA GLY A 26 1.16 -16.59 34.36
C GLY A 26 2.07 -16.68 33.13
N GLY A 27 2.41 -17.91 32.71
CA GLY A 27 3.24 -18.17 31.53
C GLY A 27 4.67 -17.64 31.63
N ILE A 28 5.31 -17.49 30.47
CA ILE A 28 6.65 -16.90 30.32
C ILE A 28 6.61 -15.78 29.27
N LYS A 29 7.45 -14.76 29.45
CA LYS A 29 7.61 -13.72 28.43
C LYS A 29 8.32 -14.29 27.20
N LEU A 30 7.78 -14.02 26.01
CA LEU A 30 8.42 -14.41 24.75
C LEU A 30 9.61 -13.50 24.40
N GLU A 31 9.55 -12.22 24.77
CA GLU A 31 10.60 -11.21 24.53
C GLU A 31 11.72 -11.20 25.58
N GLY A 32 12.95 -10.83 25.17
CA GLY A 32 14.12 -10.76 26.05
C GLY A 32 14.67 -12.15 26.41
N LEU A 33 15.35 -12.78 25.44
CA LEU A 33 15.86 -14.17 25.52
C LEU A 33 16.95 -14.37 26.58
N ASP A 34 17.47 -13.30 27.15
CA ASP A 34 18.52 -13.29 28.17
C ASP A 34 18.01 -13.53 29.60
N ARG A 35 16.68 -13.61 29.79
CA ARG A 35 16.04 -13.84 31.08
C ARG A 35 14.80 -14.73 30.97
N MET A 36 14.51 -15.48 32.03
CA MET A 36 13.31 -16.33 32.16
C MET A 36 12.64 -16.10 33.51
N ARG A 37 12.10 -14.89 33.69
CA ARG A 37 11.38 -14.51 34.89
C ARG A 37 10.00 -15.17 34.92
N SER A 38 9.76 -15.97 35.95
CA SER A 38 8.51 -16.73 36.10
C SER A 38 8.13 -16.91 37.57
N THR A 39 6.85 -17.19 37.81
CA THR A 39 6.37 -17.59 39.14
C THR A 39 6.19 -19.09 39.14
N LEU A 40 7.02 -19.81 39.91
CA LEU A 40 6.94 -21.25 40.03
C LEU A 40 6.14 -21.70 41.24
N LYS A 41 5.34 -22.74 41.04
CA LYS A 41 4.69 -23.53 42.09
C LYS A 41 5.26 -24.95 42.04
N ILE A 42 5.92 -25.36 43.13
CA ILE A 42 6.59 -26.65 43.28
C ILE A 42 5.77 -27.51 44.26
N GLU A 43 5.33 -28.68 43.80
CA GLU A 43 4.50 -29.62 44.55
C GLU A 43 5.10 -31.01 44.51
N LEU A 44 5.08 -31.71 45.64
CA LEU A 44 5.37 -33.14 45.71
C LEU A 44 4.08 -33.91 45.41
N LYS A 45 4.14 -34.92 44.55
CA LYS A 45 2.98 -35.77 44.24
C LYS A 45 2.60 -36.58 45.48
N GLU A 46 1.29 -36.74 45.70
CA GLU A 46 0.74 -37.59 46.75
C GLU A 46 1.19 -37.24 48.19
N SER A 47 1.55 -35.97 48.41
CA SER A 47 1.98 -35.45 49.72
C SER A 47 1.03 -34.38 50.24
N SER A 48 0.85 -34.35 51.56
CA SER A 48 0.10 -33.31 52.29
C SER A 48 0.92 -32.03 52.52
N VAL A 49 2.20 -32.02 52.13
CA VAL A 49 3.08 -30.85 52.32
C VAL A 49 2.66 -29.70 51.41
N PRO A 50 2.45 -28.48 51.94
CA PRO A 50 2.01 -27.34 51.13
C PRO A 50 3.02 -26.94 50.05
N PRO A 51 2.56 -26.59 48.84
CA PRO A 51 3.42 -26.13 47.75
C PRO A 51 4.37 -25.00 48.14
N VAL A 52 5.54 -24.97 47.52
CA VAL A 52 6.42 -23.81 47.50
C VAL A 52 6.01 -22.94 46.32
N ARG A 53 5.82 -21.62 46.55
CA ARG A 53 5.59 -20.64 45.48
C ARG A 53 6.66 -19.57 45.52
N HIS A 54 7.28 -19.28 44.39
CA HIS A 54 8.31 -18.25 44.33
C HIS A 54 8.41 -17.61 42.94
N ASN A 55 8.64 -16.30 42.90
CA ASN A 55 8.97 -15.58 41.68
C ASN A 55 10.48 -15.48 41.58
N LEU A 56 11.06 -15.95 40.47
CA LEU A 56 12.49 -15.89 40.21
C LEU A 56 12.77 -15.77 38.72
N ASP A 57 14.01 -15.46 38.40
CA ASP A 57 14.58 -15.67 37.07
C ASP A 57 15.27 -17.03 37.00
N LEU A 58 14.76 -17.93 36.13
CA LEU A 58 15.30 -19.29 36.01
C LEU A 58 16.73 -19.33 35.46
N TYR A 59 17.19 -18.26 34.80
CA TYR A 59 18.56 -18.13 34.31
C TYR A 59 19.53 -17.54 35.34
N ASN A 60 19.03 -17.17 36.53
CA ASN A 60 19.88 -16.66 37.61
C ASN A 60 20.22 -17.79 38.58
N ASP A 61 21.41 -18.38 38.42
CA ASP A 61 21.89 -19.50 39.24
C ASP A 61 21.76 -19.25 40.74
N ASN A 62 22.11 -18.05 41.22
CA ASN A 62 22.02 -17.70 42.64
C ASN A 62 20.57 -17.72 43.16
N GLN A 63 19.59 -17.31 42.36
CA GLN A 63 18.18 -17.37 42.74
C GLN A 63 17.64 -18.80 42.69
N THR A 64 18.00 -19.53 41.64
CA THR A 64 17.60 -20.92 41.42
C THR A 64 18.15 -21.83 42.52
N GLU A 65 19.42 -21.70 42.90
CA GLU A 65 20.04 -22.49 43.97
C GLU A 65 19.39 -22.21 45.34
N LYS A 66 19.11 -20.94 45.66
CA LYS A 66 18.40 -20.55 46.89
C LYS A 66 16.99 -21.14 46.94
N LEU A 67 16.27 -21.14 45.82
CA LEU A 67 14.94 -21.74 45.74
C LEU A 67 15.03 -23.27 45.89
N ILE A 68 15.99 -23.93 45.25
CA ILE A 68 16.20 -25.38 45.35
C ILE A 68 16.46 -25.78 46.80
N ARG A 69 17.37 -25.09 47.51
CA ARG A 69 17.66 -25.39 48.92
C ARG A 69 16.41 -25.22 49.80
N ARG A 70 15.71 -24.09 49.66
CA ARG A 70 14.49 -23.82 50.43
C ARG A 70 13.36 -24.80 50.13
N ALA A 71 13.22 -25.20 48.87
CA ALA A 71 12.21 -26.18 48.46
C ALA A 71 12.58 -27.59 48.91
N ALA A 72 13.86 -27.97 48.88
CA ALA A 72 14.37 -29.25 49.35
C ALA A 72 14.11 -29.42 50.85
N GLU A 73 14.40 -28.39 51.65
CA GLU A 73 14.13 -28.38 53.10
C GLU A 73 12.64 -28.49 53.39
N LYS A 74 11.80 -27.68 52.71
CA LYS A 74 10.36 -27.66 52.99
C LYS A 74 9.62 -28.92 52.53
N LEU A 75 10.04 -29.49 51.40
CA LEU A 75 9.42 -30.67 50.80
C LEU A 75 10.10 -31.98 51.23
N GLU A 76 11.15 -31.92 52.06
CA GLU A 76 11.94 -33.05 52.55
C GLU A 76 12.49 -33.95 51.43
N ILE A 77 13.00 -33.33 50.36
CA ILE A 77 13.56 -34.03 49.19
C ILE A 77 14.99 -33.60 48.90
N GLY A 78 15.75 -34.49 48.24
CA GLY A 78 17.14 -34.21 47.86
C GLY A 78 17.26 -33.01 46.92
N THR A 79 18.22 -32.13 47.21
CA THR A 79 18.55 -30.96 46.36
C THR A 79 18.91 -31.36 44.92
N SER A 80 19.55 -32.52 44.74
CA SER A 80 19.88 -33.08 43.42
C SER A 80 18.65 -33.38 42.57
N VAL A 81 17.58 -33.90 43.18
CA VAL A 81 16.32 -34.24 42.49
C VAL A 81 15.60 -32.97 42.04
N LEU A 82 15.56 -31.95 42.91
CA LEU A 82 14.99 -30.65 42.56
C LEU A 82 15.82 -29.93 41.49
N ALA A 83 17.15 -29.97 41.58
CA ALA A 83 18.04 -29.36 40.59
C ALA A 83 17.84 -29.98 39.20
N ALA A 84 17.77 -31.31 39.12
CA ALA A 84 17.49 -32.02 37.86
C ALA A 84 16.10 -31.66 37.30
N SER A 85 15.07 -31.63 38.15
CA SER A 85 13.71 -31.29 37.73
C SER A 85 13.58 -29.83 37.26
N MET A 86 14.29 -28.92 37.91
CA MET A 86 14.35 -27.50 37.52
C MET A 86 15.09 -27.31 36.19
N ALA A 87 16.20 -28.02 35.98
CA ALA A 87 16.93 -28.00 34.71
C ALA A 87 16.08 -28.56 33.55
N GLU A 88 15.38 -29.68 33.76
CA GLU A 88 14.45 -30.24 32.78
C GLU A 88 13.30 -29.27 32.45
N LEU A 89 12.71 -28.63 33.46
CA LEU A 89 11.67 -27.60 33.25
C LEU A 89 12.22 -26.43 32.42
N THR A 90 13.40 -25.91 32.75
CA THR A 90 14.00 -24.79 32.01
C THR A 90 14.20 -25.14 30.54
N GLY A 91 14.75 -26.33 30.23
CA GLY A 91 14.91 -26.78 28.84
C GLY A 91 13.57 -26.92 28.09
N GLN A 92 12.53 -27.42 28.76
CA GLN A 92 11.18 -27.51 28.18
C GLN A 92 10.54 -26.12 27.93
N LEU A 93 10.80 -25.15 28.83
CA LEU A 93 10.34 -23.77 28.66
C LEU A 93 11.08 -23.07 27.51
N GLU A 94 12.36 -23.36 27.31
CA GLU A 94 13.15 -22.87 26.17
C GLU A 94 12.58 -23.38 24.85
N GLU A 95 12.35 -24.69 24.75
CA GLU A 95 11.77 -25.30 23.55
C GLU A 95 10.36 -24.73 23.26
N TYR A 96 9.52 -24.60 24.29
CA TYR A 96 8.20 -23.96 24.18
C TYR A 96 8.31 -22.50 23.73
N ARG A 97 9.21 -21.72 24.32
CA ARG A 97 9.42 -20.31 23.96
C ARG A 97 9.86 -20.16 22.51
N MET A 98 10.81 -20.97 22.05
CA MET A 98 11.28 -20.97 20.66
C MET A 98 10.17 -21.36 19.69
N LYS A 99 9.35 -22.36 20.05
CA LYS A 99 8.20 -22.77 19.25
C LYS A 99 7.15 -21.65 19.15
N GLN A 100 6.83 -20.99 20.26
CA GLN A 100 5.89 -19.86 20.30
C GLN A 100 6.41 -18.65 19.54
N ILE A 101 7.72 -18.36 19.60
CA ILE A 101 8.33 -17.29 18.80
C ILE A 101 8.18 -17.60 17.31
N LYS A 102 8.45 -18.84 16.89
CA LYS A 102 8.31 -19.28 15.50
C LYS A 102 6.84 -19.34 15.03
N GLU A 103 5.90 -19.64 15.92
CA GLU A 103 4.46 -19.64 15.62
C GLU A 103 3.88 -18.21 15.57
N ASN A 104 4.43 -17.28 16.36
CA ASN A 104 4.06 -15.87 16.38
C ASN A 104 4.88 -15.01 15.41
N GLU A 105 5.89 -15.56 14.75
CA GLU A 105 6.46 -14.93 13.57
C GLU A 105 5.31 -14.75 12.56
N PRO A 106 5.04 -13.51 12.11
CA PRO A 106 4.00 -13.28 11.12
C PRO A 106 4.31 -14.16 9.92
N LYS A 107 3.46 -15.17 9.66
CA LYS A 107 3.60 -16.01 8.48
C LYS A 107 3.62 -15.06 7.27
N PRO A 108 4.61 -15.17 6.37
CA PRO A 108 4.57 -14.40 5.14
C PRO A 108 3.25 -14.74 4.44
N TYR A 109 2.46 -13.71 4.13
CA TYR A 109 1.20 -13.87 3.43
C TYR A 109 1.46 -14.65 2.13
N GLU A 110 0.90 -15.86 2.02
CA GLU A 110 0.95 -16.62 0.78
C GLU A 110 -0.18 -16.12 -0.13
N PRO A 111 0.12 -15.62 -1.34
CA PRO A 111 -0.92 -15.16 -2.25
C PRO A 111 -1.88 -16.29 -2.59
N PRO A 112 -3.20 -16.02 -2.61
CA PRO A 112 -4.19 -17.02 -2.97
C PRO A 112 -3.85 -17.61 -4.34
N LYS A 113 -3.66 -18.93 -4.39
CA LYS A 113 -3.44 -19.64 -5.65
C LYS A 113 -4.74 -19.60 -6.44
N LEU A 114 -4.69 -19.00 -7.62
CA LEU A 114 -5.78 -18.99 -8.58
C LEU A 114 -6.20 -20.43 -8.88
N SER A 115 -7.51 -20.68 -8.92
CA SER A 115 -8.03 -21.92 -9.50
C SER A 115 -7.72 -21.96 -11.01
N ASN A 116 -7.78 -23.16 -11.60
CA ASN A 116 -7.52 -23.33 -13.03
C ASN A 116 -8.50 -22.51 -13.89
N ASP A 117 -9.77 -22.43 -13.48
CA ASP A 117 -10.80 -21.68 -14.20
C ASP A 117 -10.56 -20.17 -14.11
N GLU A 118 -10.27 -19.65 -12.90
CA GLU A 118 -9.94 -18.23 -12.69
C GLU A 118 -8.68 -17.81 -13.46
N ARG A 119 -7.68 -18.68 -13.50
CA ARG A 119 -6.46 -18.46 -14.28
C ARG A 119 -6.78 -18.37 -15.77
N LYS A 120 -7.57 -19.31 -16.30
CA LYS A 120 -7.94 -19.35 -17.72
C LYS A 120 -8.76 -18.12 -18.11
N GLU A 121 -9.70 -17.69 -17.28
CA GLU A 121 -10.53 -16.50 -17.51
C GLU A 121 -9.67 -15.23 -17.55
N ALA A 122 -8.80 -15.04 -16.56
CA ALA A 122 -7.88 -13.92 -16.50
C ALA A 122 -6.87 -13.91 -17.67
N GLU A 123 -6.35 -15.08 -18.05
CA GLU A 123 -5.47 -15.21 -19.21
C GLU A 123 -6.20 -14.90 -20.52
N THR A 124 -7.47 -15.32 -20.64
CA THR A 124 -8.33 -14.99 -21.80
C THR A 124 -8.54 -13.49 -21.91
N LEU A 125 -8.78 -12.79 -20.79
CA LEU A 125 -8.83 -11.33 -20.77
C LEU A 125 -7.51 -10.73 -21.25
N LEU A 126 -6.38 -11.11 -20.64
CA LEU A 126 -5.06 -10.54 -20.96
C LEU A 126 -4.62 -10.78 -22.42
N LYS A 127 -5.10 -11.85 -23.05
CA LYS A 127 -4.84 -12.17 -24.46
C LYS A 127 -5.87 -11.59 -25.44
N SER A 128 -6.90 -10.90 -24.96
CA SER A 128 -7.97 -10.41 -25.83
C SER A 128 -7.60 -9.14 -26.59
N GLU A 129 -8.10 -9.04 -27.82
CA GLU A 129 -8.03 -7.80 -28.60
C GLU A 129 -8.73 -6.65 -27.87
N ASN A 130 -8.26 -5.43 -28.09
CA ASN A 130 -8.75 -4.21 -27.42
C ASN A 130 -8.72 -4.33 -25.89
N LEU A 131 -7.63 -4.89 -25.35
CA LEU A 131 -7.48 -5.17 -23.92
C LEU A 131 -7.81 -3.96 -23.04
N LEU A 132 -7.33 -2.76 -23.40
CA LEU A 132 -7.59 -1.54 -22.64
C LEU A 132 -9.08 -1.17 -22.59
N GLU A 133 -9.80 -1.29 -23.70
CA GLU A 133 -11.24 -1.00 -23.77
C GLU A 133 -12.02 -1.99 -22.91
N ARG A 134 -11.77 -3.29 -23.07
CA ARG A 134 -12.40 -4.36 -22.27
C ARG A 134 -12.10 -4.21 -20.79
N THR A 135 -10.88 -3.86 -20.45
CA THR A 135 -10.48 -3.56 -19.07
C THR A 135 -11.27 -2.38 -18.54
N ASN A 136 -11.40 -1.32 -19.33
CA ASN A 136 -12.15 -0.13 -18.93
C ASN A 136 -13.65 -0.43 -18.74
N GLU A 137 -14.24 -1.26 -19.60
CA GLU A 137 -15.61 -1.75 -19.45
C GLU A 137 -15.76 -2.56 -18.15
N LEU A 138 -14.82 -3.47 -17.85
CA LEU A 138 -14.82 -4.24 -16.60
C LEU A 138 -14.67 -3.35 -15.36
N ILE A 139 -13.84 -2.30 -15.43
CA ILE A 139 -13.74 -1.29 -14.35
C ILE A 139 -15.10 -0.59 -14.16
N GLY A 140 -15.81 -0.28 -15.25
CA GLY A 140 -17.17 0.25 -15.17
C GLY A 140 -18.16 -0.74 -14.55
N GLN A 141 -18.08 -2.01 -14.97
CA GLN A 141 -18.91 -3.11 -14.47
C GLN A 141 -18.63 -3.45 -13.02
N SER A 142 -17.45 -3.14 -12.48
CA SER A 142 -17.13 -3.32 -11.06
C SER A 142 -17.68 -2.21 -10.16
N GLY A 143 -18.45 -1.27 -10.72
CA GLY A 143 -19.10 -0.19 -9.97
C GLY A 143 -18.37 1.15 -9.98
N VAL A 144 -17.31 1.32 -10.80
CA VAL A 144 -16.62 2.62 -10.95
C VAL A 144 -17.29 3.43 -12.06
N VAL A 145 -18.20 4.33 -11.70
CA VAL A 145 -19.05 5.04 -12.67
C VAL A 145 -18.39 6.30 -13.22
N GLY A 146 -18.37 6.42 -14.55
CA GLY A 146 -17.77 7.55 -15.26
C GLY A 146 -16.25 7.58 -15.09
N GLU A 147 -15.64 8.77 -15.18
CA GLU A 147 -14.18 8.95 -15.06
C GLU A 147 -13.38 8.01 -15.98
N GLU A 148 -13.89 7.75 -17.19
CA GLU A 148 -13.45 6.62 -18.03
C GLU A 148 -11.96 6.66 -18.40
N ILE A 149 -11.43 7.86 -18.65
CA ILE A 149 -10.00 8.08 -18.92
C ILE A 149 -9.20 7.99 -17.61
N ASN A 150 -9.64 8.71 -16.57
CA ASN A 150 -8.93 8.80 -15.28
C ASN A 150 -8.82 7.44 -14.57
N ARG A 151 -9.90 6.63 -14.57
CA ARG A 151 -9.92 5.31 -13.94
C ARG A 151 -8.98 4.33 -14.65
N LEU A 152 -8.88 4.40 -15.98
CA LEU A 152 -7.97 3.56 -16.76
C LEU A 152 -6.51 3.98 -16.57
N ILE A 153 -6.21 5.28 -16.59
CA ILE A 153 -4.87 5.82 -16.26
C ILE A 153 -4.44 5.36 -14.87
N MET A 154 -5.33 5.50 -13.89
CA MET A 154 -5.06 5.10 -12.51
C MET A 154 -4.81 3.60 -12.39
N PHE A 155 -5.63 2.77 -13.06
CA PHE A 155 -5.45 1.32 -13.09
C PHE A 155 -4.09 0.91 -13.69
N LEU A 156 -3.68 1.51 -14.81
CA LEU A 156 -2.39 1.25 -15.45
C LEU A 156 -1.21 1.69 -14.56
N ILE A 157 -1.34 2.84 -13.90
CA ILE A 157 -0.34 3.31 -12.93
C ILE A 157 -0.23 2.35 -11.75
N PHE A 158 -1.34 1.86 -11.21
CA PHE A 158 -1.31 0.87 -10.11
C PHE A 158 -0.71 -0.47 -10.56
N THR A 159 -0.91 -0.84 -11.81
CA THR A 159 -0.31 -2.03 -12.43
C THR A 159 1.22 -1.91 -12.50
N SER A 160 1.74 -0.71 -12.74
CA SER A 160 3.19 -0.45 -12.85
C SER A 160 3.98 -0.77 -11.56
N ARG A 161 3.32 -1.00 -10.41
CA ARG A 161 3.97 -1.44 -9.15
C ARG A 161 4.85 -2.68 -9.31
N LYS A 162 4.56 -3.54 -10.30
CA LYS A 162 5.33 -4.76 -10.61
C LYS A 162 6.53 -4.51 -11.53
N ARG A 163 6.67 -3.29 -12.06
CA ARG A 163 7.80 -2.88 -12.89
C ARG A 163 8.94 -2.38 -12.03
N GLU A 164 10.13 -2.30 -12.63
CA GLU A 164 11.29 -1.73 -11.94
C GLU A 164 11.12 -0.24 -11.64
N GLN A 165 10.42 0.50 -12.50
CA GLN A 165 10.12 1.92 -12.37
C GLN A 165 8.61 2.12 -12.28
N PRO A 166 7.98 1.93 -11.10
CA PRO A 166 6.57 2.23 -10.95
C PRO A 166 6.28 3.71 -11.11
N LEU A 167 5.05 3.96 -11.50
CA LEU A 167 4.45 5.27 -11.60
C LEU A 167 3.65 5.57 -10.34
N HIS A 168 3.42 6.86 -10.13
CA HIS A 168 2.65 7.39 -9.00
C HIS A 168 1.58 8.32 -9.53
N ILE A 169 0.46 8.44 -8.83
CA ILE A 169 -0.66 9.29 -9.24
C ILE A 169 -1.19 10.08 -8.06
N VAL A 170 -1.63 11.31 -8.32
CA VAL A 170 -2.32 12.13 -7.34
C VAL A 170 -3.58 12.69 -7.96
N SER A 171 -4.69 12.49 -7.26
CA SER A 171 -6.02 12.99 -7.62
C SER A 171 -6.23 14.38 -7.03
N LEU A 172 -6.49 15.35 -7.89
CA LEU A 172 -6.78 16.74 -7.57
C LEU A 172 -8.25 17.06 -7.82
N GLY A 173 -8.83 17.88 -6.95
CA GLY A 173 -10.23 18.28 -7.05
C GLY A 173 -10.76 18.87 -5.75
N SER A 174 -11.90 19.57 -5.84
CA SER A 174 -12.53 20.18 -4.67
C SER A 174 -13.07 19.14 -3.68
N SER A 175 -13.34 19.54 -2.43
CA SER A 175 -13.88 18.60 -1.44
C SER A 175 -15.26 18.10 -1.90
N GLY A 176 -15.52 16.80 -1.76
CA GLY A 176 -16.80 16.18 -2.15
C GLY A 176 -16.90 15.70 -3.60
N THR A 177 -15.89 15.91 -4.45
CA THR A 177 -15.92 15.49 -5.88
C THR A 177 -15.66 14.01 -6.12
N GLY A 178 -15.54 13.20 -5.07
CA GLY A 178 -15.31 11.76 -5.22
C GLY A 178 -13.85 11.33 -5.44
N LYS A 179 -12.86 12.18 -5.16
CA LYS A 179 -11.41 11.84 -5.28
C LYS A 179 -11.04 10.53 -4.60
N THR A 180 -11.35 10.46 -3.30
CA THR A 180 -11.07 9.30 -2.46
C THR A 180 -11.84 8.10 -2.98
N HIS A 181 -13.08 8.30 -3.43
CA HIS A 181 -13.91 7.24 -4.00
C HIS A 181 -13.29 6.63 -5.26
N LEU A 182 -12.86 7.44 -6.23
CA LEU A 182 -12.21 6.95 -7.45
C LEU A 182 -10.95 6.14 -7.09
N GLN A 183 -10.10 6.68 -6.21
CA GLN A 183 -8.88 6.02 -5.76
C GLN A 183 -9.14 4.69 -5.06
N GLU A 184 -10.07 4.65 -4.11
CA GLU A 184 -10.45 3.44 -3.38
C GLU A 184 -11.00 2.39 -4.32
N ARG A 185 -11.97 2.77 -5.18
CA ARG A 185 -12.64 1.85 -6.10
C ARG A 185 -11.70 1.25 -7.13
N VAL A 186 -10.82 2.05 -7.74
CA VAL A 186 -9.79 1.50 -8.65
C VAL A 186 -8.76 0.70 -7.87
N GLY A 187 -8.46 1.11 -6.63
CA GLY A 187 -7.59 0.37 -5.71
C GLY A 187 -8.14 -1.02 -5.35
N GLU A 188 -9.46 -1.18 -5.21
CA GLU A 188 -10.15 -2.46 -4.97
C GLU A 188 -9.99 -3.46 -6.12
N LEU A 189 -9.58 -2.99 -7.31
CA LEU A 189 -9.29 -3.85 -8.46
C LEU A 189 -7.88 -4.44 -8.42
N MET A 190 -7.03 -3.95 -7.51
CA MET A 190 -5.75 -4.58 -7.24
C MET A 190 -5.92 -5.75 -6.26
N PRO A 191 -5.09 -6.79 -6.35
CA PRO A 191 -5.09 -7.89 -5.38
C PRO A 191 -4.92 -7.33 -3.96
N VAL A 192 -5.75 -7.79 -3.02
CA VAL A 192 -5.77 -7.32 -1.62
C VAL A 192 -4.38 -7.41 -0.99
N GLU A 193 -3.65 -8.46 -1.35
CA GLU A 193 -2.29 -8.69 -0.90
C GLU A 193 -1.29 -7.63 -1.34
N ASP A 194 -1.55 -6.98 -2.47
CA ASP A 194 -0.66 -6.02 -3.10
C ASP A 194 -1.02 -4.57 -2.76
N ARG A 195 -2.00 -4.35 -1.90
CA ARG A 195 -2.52 -3.03 -1.56
C ARG A 195 -2.35 -2.74 -0.08
N ILE A 196 -1.91 -1.53 0.23
CA ILE A 196 -1.79 -0.99 1.58
C ILE A 196 -2.58 0.32 1.62
N GLU A 197 -3.66 0.33 2.38
CA GLU A 197 -4.49 1.53 2.61
C GLU A 197 -4.07 2.22 3.89
N ILE A 198 -3.88 3.54 3.78
CA ILE A 198 -3.30 4.34 4.83
C ILE A 198 -4.12 5.60 5.04
N THR A 199 -4.86 5.61 6.15
CA THR A 199 -5.60 6.78 6.62
C THR A 199 -4.68 7.72 7.42
N THR A 200 -3.84 7.18 8.31
CA THR A 200 -2.90 7.95 9.13
C THR A 200 -1.61 7.17 9.40
N LEU A 201 -0.45 7.82 9.29
CA LEU A 201 0.85 7.25 9.67
C LEU A 201 1.61 8.18 10.59
N SER A 202 2.38 7.58 11.50
CA SER A 202 3.49 8.30 12.13
C SER A 202 4.67 8.40 11.15
N GLU A 203 5.46 9.48 11.25
CA GLU A 203 6.65 9.73 10.42
C GLU A 203 7.59 8.51 10.33
N ASN A 204 7.67 7.72 11.40
CA ASN A 204 8.60 6.59 11.50
C ASN A 204 8.04 5.25 11.04
N ALA A 205 6.73 5.15 10.83
CA ALA A 205 6.07 3.88 10.56
C ALA A 205 6.65 3.17 9.33
N PHE A 206 7.02 3.94 8.29
CA PHE A 206 7.62 3.38 7.08
C PHE A 206 8.93 2.62 7.29
N TYR A 207 9.70 2.94 8.33
CA TYR A 207 10.98 2.28 8.61
C TYR A 207 10.81 0.98 9.40
N TYR A 208 9.61 0.71 9.93
CA TYR A 208 9.34 -0.50 10.71
C TYR A 208 8.69 -1.63 9.90
N PHE A 209 8.34 -1.39 8.64
CA PHE A 209 7.99 -2.46 7.72
C PHE A 209 9.18 -3.41 7.53
N GLY A 210 8.89 -4.69 7.28
CA GLY A 210 9.89 -5.67 6.90
C GLY A 210 10.64 -5.25 5.63
N GLN A 211 11.89 -5.69 5.48
CA GLN A 211 12.79 -5.22 4.43
C GLN A 211 12.19 -5.27 3.02
N ARG A 212 11.35 -6.26 2.70
CA ARG A 212 10.71 -6.42 1.38
C ARG A 212 9.18 -6.34 1.44
N GLU A 213 8.63 -5.92 2.57
CA GLU A 213 7.18 -5.94 2.79
C GLU A 213 6.45 -4.98 1.84
N LEU A 214 7.06 -3.85 1.52
CA LEU A 214 6.51 -2.87 0.58
C LEU A 214 6.80 -3.18 -0.89
N LYS A 215 7.58 -4.22 -1.19
CA LYS A 215 7.97 -4.52 -2.57
C LYS A 215 6.75 -4.89 -3.41
N ASN A 216 6.61 -4.23 -4.56
CA ASN A 216 5.51 -4.34 -5.51
C ASN A 216 4.13 -4.01 -4.90
N LYS A 217 4.08 -3.22 -3.82
CA LYS A 217 2.82 -2.78 -3.19
C LYS A 217 2.34 -1.45 -3.74
N LEU A 218 1.02 -1.32 -3.82
CA LEU A 218 0.30 -0.08 -4.02
C LEU A 218 -0.01 0.52 -2.64
N ILE A 219 0.51 1.72 -2.40
CA ILE A 219 0.21 2.50 -1.19
C ILE A 219 -0.86 3.54 -1.54
N LEU A 220 -2.03 3.41 -0.94
CA LEU A 220 -3.14 4.34 -1.07
C LEU A 220 -3.19 5.27 0.13
N ILE A 221 -3.03 6.57 -0.11
CA ILE A 221 -3.12 7.60 0.92
C ILE A 221 -4.41 8.38 0.70
N GLU A 222 -5.32 8.34 1.66
CA GLU A 222 -6.63 8.98 1.54
C GLU A 222 -6.52 10.51 1.42
N ASP A 223 -5.68 11.13 2.24
CA ASP A 223 -5.46 12.57 2.25
C ASP A 223 -3.98 12.92 2.42
N LEU A 224 -3.36 13.45 1.37
CA LEU A 224 -1.98 13.93 1.42
C LEU A 224 -1.84 15.21 2.26
N ASP A 225 -2.90 16.00 2.40
CA ASP A 225 -2.87 17.26 3.15
C ASP A 225 -2.72 17.00 4.67
N GLY A 226 -3.25 15.87 5.16
CA GLY A 226 -3.08 15.40 6.54
C GLY A 226 -1.79 14.59 6.78
N ALA A 227 -1.07 14.22 5.71
CA ALA A 227 0.08 13.31 5.77
C ALA A 227 1.44 14.01 5.52
N GLU A 228 1.56 15.32 5.77
CA GLU A 228 2.76 16.11 5.45
C GLU A 228 4.05 15.51 6.03
N ASN A 229 4.01 15.00 7.27
CA ASN A 229 5.15 14.38 7.96
C ASN A 229 5.66 13.09 7.31
N VAL A 230 4.89 12.51 6.40
CA VAL A 230 5.12 11.20 5.80
C VAL A 230 5.57 11.33 4.33
N LEU A 231 5.49 12.54 3.77
CA LEU A 231 5.88 12.83 2.38
C LEU A 231 7.35 12.58 2.11
N TYR A 232 8.25 12.80 3.09
CA TYR A 232 9.68 12.61 2.88
C TYR A 232 10.07 11.14 2.65
N PRO A 233 9.72 10.18 3.54
CA PRO A 233 9.93 8.76 3.28
C PRO A 233 9.32 8.28 1.95
N LEU A 234 8.12 8.79 1.60
CA LEU A 234 7.48 8.46 0.32
C LEU A 234 8.30 8.94 -0.86
N ARG A 235 8.78 10.19 -0.88
CA ARG A 235 9.64 10.72 -1.95
C ARG A 235 10.90 9.87 -2.18
N GLU A 236 11.51 9.42 -1.09
CA GLU A 236 12.70 8.58 -1.13
C GLU A 236 12.37 7.18 -1.68
N LEU A 237 11.23 6.58 -1.29
CA LEU A 237 10.72 5.34 -1.89
C LEU A 237 10.42 5.50 -3.38
N GLN A 238 9.80 6.60 -3.80
CA GLN A 238 9.51 6.88 -5.22
C GLN A 238 10.79 7.04 -6.05
N SER A 239 11.80 7.75 -5.51
CA SER A 239 12.99 8.12 -6.27
C SER A 239 14.11 7.06 -6.21
N LYS A 240 14.35 6.48 -5.02
CA LYS A 240 15.47 5.55 -4.76
C LYS A 240 15.02 4.10 -4.63
N LYS A 241 13.71 3.84 -4.57
CA LYS A 241 13.12 2.50 -4.38
C LYS A 241 13.58 1.82 -3.09
N ARG A 242 14.10 2.59 -2.14
CA ARG A 242 14.50 2.13 -0.82
C ARG A 242 14.58 3.30 0.14
N ILE A 243 14.30 3.04 1.40
CA ILE A 243 14.54 3.96 2.51
C ILE A 243 15.36 3.24 3.58
N SER A 244 16.17 4.00 4.29
CA SER A 244 16.88 3.50 5.45
C SER A 244 16.86 4.50 6.59
N LYS A 245 16.83 3.99 7.81
CA LYS A 245 16.95 4.78 9.02
C LYS A 245 17.82 4.07 10.03
N THR A 246 18.76 4.82 10.58
CA THR A 246 19.62 4.36 11.65
C THR A 246 19.01 4.80 12.98
N VAL A 247 18.62 3.85 13.82
CA VAL A 247 18.03 4.13 15.14
C VAL A 247 18.90 3.55 16.25
N ALA A 248 19.02 4.30 17.34
CA ALA A 248 19.65 3.82 18.57
C ALA A 248 18.65 2.92 19.31
N HIS A 249 18.96 1.63 19.39
CA HIS A 249 18.17 0.65 20.12
C HIS A 249 18.92 0.23 21.38
N LYS A 250 18.34 0.51 22.56
CA LYS A 250 18.89 0.00 23.82
C LYS A 250 18.54 -1.48 23.94
N ASN A 251 19.57 -2.32 24.00
CA ASN A 251 19.36 -3.73 24.30
C ASN A 251 18.93 -3.91 25.77
N THR A 252 18.49 -5.11 26.13
CA THR A 252 18.06 -5.44 27.49
C THR A 252 19.13 -5.20 28.57
N LYS A 253 20.42 -5.07 28.18
CA LYS A 253 21.56 -4.80 29.05
C LYS A 253 21.86 -3.30 29.25
N GLY A 254 21.08 -2.42 28.64
CA GLY A 254 21.25 -0.97 28.73
C GLY A 254 22.31 -0.40 27.79
N GLU A 255 22.92 -1.22 26.95
CA GLU A 255 23.87 -0.79 25.92
C GLU A 255 23.11 -0.30 24.69
N THR A 256 23.52 0.85 24.18
CA THR A 256 22.96 1.40 22.94
C THR A 256 23.59 0.69 21.75
N LYS A 257 22.82 -0.12 21.03
CA LYS A 257 23.18 -0.67 19.72
C LYS A 257 22.56 0.13 18.60
N THR A 258 23.32 0.35 17.54
CA THR A 258 22.84 0.99 16.32
C THR A 258 22.12 -0.05 15.47
N LEU A 259 20.83 0.15 15.20
CA LEU A 259 20.02 -0.68 14.31
C LEU A 259 19.81 0.06 12.99
N HIS A 260 20.13 -0.59 11.87
CA HIS A 260 19.85 -0.07 10.53
C HIS A 260 18.56 -0.70 10.02
N LEU A 261 17.48 0.09 10.02
CA LEU A 261 16.22 -0.27 9.41
C LEU A 261 16.32 0.03 7.92
N ILE A 262 16.09 -0.97 7.06
CA ILE A 262 16.12 -0.82 5.60
C ILE A 262 14.81 -1.39 5.08
N VAL A 263 14.13 -0.61 4.24
CA VAL A 263 12.91 -1.03 3.55
C VAL A 263 13.08 -0.81 2.06
N GLU A 264 12.86 -1.87 1.29
CA GLU A 264 12.98 -1.95 -0.16
C GLU A 264 11.60 -1.82 -0.80
N GLY A 265 11.53 -1.03 -1.86
CA GLY A 265 10.47 -1.08 -2.85
C GLY A 265 10.82 -2.05 -3.98
N PRO A 266 10.36 -1.79 -5.22
CA PRO A 266 9.65 -0.58 -5.64
C PRO A 266 8.17 -0.57 -5.19
N VAL A 267 7.56 0.61 -5.08
CA VAL A 267 6.16 0.82 -4.68
C VAL A 267 5.45 1.69 -5.72
N SER A 268 4.14 1.53 -5.88
CA SER A 268 3.30 2.57 -6.50
C SER A 268 2.59 3.35 -5.38
N VAL A 269 2.43 4.66 -5.56
CA VAL A 269 1.86 5.53 -4.54
C VAL A 269 0.72 6.31 -5.18
N SER A 270 -0.44 6.27 -4.54
CA SER A 270 -1.59 7.08 -4.89
C SER A 270 -1.96 7.99 -3.73
N GLY A 271 -2.32 9.23 -4.03
CA GLY A 271 -2.86 10.13 -3.02
C GLY A 271 -3.96 11.03 -3.55
N CYS A 272 -4.75 11.60 -2.64
CA CYS A 272 -5.69 12.67 -2.97
C CYS A 272 -5.27 13.95 -2.25
N THR A 273 -5.52 15.10 -2.86
CA THR A 273 -5.31 16.42 -2.23
C THR A 273 -6.27 17.45 -2.79
N THR A 274 -6.57 18.45 -1.99
CA THR A 274 -7.34 19.63 -2.41
C THR A 274 -6.44 20.79 -2.83
N LYS A 275 -5.14 20.72 -2.53
CA LYS A 275 -4.16 21.76 -2.84
C LYS A 275 -3.57 21.51 -4.23
N GLU A 276 -3.95 22.35 -5.19
CA GLU A 276 -3.30 22.35 -6.53
C GLU A 276 -1.82 22.71 -6.45
N GLN A 277 -1.41 23.48 -5.43
CA GLN A 277 -0.02 23.67 -5.06
C GLN A 277 0.41 22.58 -4.06
N ILE A 278 0.41 21.32 -4.51
CA ILE A 278 1.22 20.30 -3.85
C ILE A 278 2.67 20.78 -3.95
N TYR A 279 3.47 20.61 -2.89
CA TYR A 279 4.92 20.87 -2.92
C TYR A 279 5.49 20.45 -4.28
N GLU A 280 6.11 21.37 -5.01
CA GLU A 280 6.54 21.20 -6.41
C GLU A 280 7.33 19.90 -6.61
N ASP A 281 8.02 19.43 -5.57
CA ASP A 281 8.69 18.15 -5.54
C ASP A 281 7.80 16.92 -5.68
N ASN A 282 6.62 16.86 -5.05
CA ASN A 282 5.71 15.71 -5.14
C ASN A 282 4.89 15.72 -6.44
N ALA A 283 4.37 16.89 -6.80
CA ALA A 283 3.60 17.11 -8.02
C ALA A 283 4.35 16.62 -9.27
N ASN A 284 5.66 16.83 -9.29
CA ASN A 284 6.51 16.47 -10.42
C ASN A 284 6.95 15.00 -10.45
N ARG A 285 6.72 14.23 -9.38
CA ARG A 285 7.04 12.79 -9.28
C ARG A 285 5.82 11.90 -9.50
N SER A 286 4.64 12.50 -9.68
CA SER A 286 3.38 11.80 -9.87
C SER A 286 2.66 12.32 -11.12
N PHE A 287 1.75 11.51 -11.65
CA PHE A 287 0.74 11.96 -12.59
C PHE A 287 -0.33 12.72 -11.81
N LEU A 288 -0.66 13.92 -12.28
CA LEU A 288 -1.72 14.72 -11.69
C LEU A 288 -2.95 14.54 -12.56
N ILE A 289 -3.98 13.93 -11.99
CA ILE A 289 -5.30 13.84 -12.62
C ILE A 289 -6.26 14.77 -11.91
N TYR A 290 -7.18 15.33 -12.69
CA TYR A 290 -8.24 16.19 -12.19
C TYR A 290 -9.55 15.47 -12.44
N LEU A 291 -10.39 15.44 -11.42
CA LEU A 291 -11.69 14.81 -11.56
C LEU A 291 -12.61 15.65 -12.45
N ASP A 292 -13.53 14.94 -13.08
CA ASP A 292 -14.59 15.49 -13.90
C ASP A 292 -15.70 16.03 -12.99
N GLU A 293 -15.75 17.36 -12.86
CA GLU A 293 -16.78 18.10 -12.11
C GLU A 293 -17.98 18.51 -13.01
N SER A 294 -18.20 17.82 -14.14
CA SER A 294 -19.32 18.10 -15.06
C SER A 294 -20.67 17.64 -14.52
N GLU A 295 -21.74 18.33 -14.94
CA GLU A 295 -23.12 17.96 -14.58
C GLU A 295 -23.50 16.57 -15.13
N GLU A 296 -22.94 16.20 -16.29
CA GLU A 296 -23.12 14.88 -16.89
C GLU A 296 -22.52 13.78 -16.02
N GLN A 297 -21.32 13.99 -15.48
CA GLN A 297 -20.66 13.06 -14.57
C GLN A 297 -21.46 12.92 -13.26
N ASP A 298 -21.88 14.04 -12.67
CA ASP A 298 -22.72 14.05 -11.47
C ASP A 298 -24.03 13.28 -11.69
N SER A 299 -24.69 13.49 -12.83
CA SER A 299 -25.92 12.78 -13.20
C SER A 299 -25.70 11.26 -13.27
N ARG A 300 -24.61 10.82 -13.93
CA ARG A 300 -24.24 9.40 -14.02
C ARG A 300 -24.04 8.77 -12.64
N ILE A 301 -23.32 9.46 -11.75
CA ILE A 301 -23.07 9.00 -10.38
C ILE A 301 -24.39 8.90 -9.60
N MET A 302 -25.22 9.95 -9.63
CA MET A 302 -26.50 9.97 -8.91
C MET A 302 -27.47 8.90 -9.42
N ASP A 303 -27.52 8.65 -10.74
CA ASP A 303 -28.31 7.59 -11.33
C ASP A 303 -27.89 6.21 -10.83
N TYR A 304 -26.57 5.97 -10.75
CA TYR A 304 -26.05 4.74 -10.20
C TYR A 304 -26.39 4.58 -8.71
N GLN A 305 -26.21 5.62 -7.89
CA GLN A 305 -26.59 5.61 -6.47
C GLN A 305 -28.09 5.30 -6.29
N ARG A 306 -28.96 5.89 -7.13
CA ARG A 306 -30.40 5.58 -7.16
C ARG A 306 -30.67 4.12 -7.52
N LYS A 307 -30.01 3.58 -8.55
CA LYS A 307 -30.14 2.17 -8.95
C LYS A 307 -29.66 1.21 -7.86
N LEU A 308 -28.55 1.52 -7.21
CA LEU A 308 -27.99 0.74 -6.10
C LEU A 308 -28.97 0.69 -4.93
N SER A 309 -29.46 1.85 -4.49
CA SER A 309 -30.47 1.95 -3.42
C SER A 309 -31.79 1.25 -3.77
N ALA A 310 -32.18 1.27 -5.05
CA ALA A 310 -33.35 0.54 -5.55
C ALA A 310 -33.13 -0.98 -5.71
N GLY A 311 -31.95 -1.52 -5.40
CA GLY A 311 -31.63 -2.94 -5.56
C GLY A 311 -31.59 -3.41 -7.02
N LYS A 312 -31.42 -2.48 -7.98
CA LYS A 312 -31.39 -2.76 -9.43
C LYS A 312 -29.99 -3.05 -9.96
N VAL A 313 -28.98 -2.97 -9.10
CA VAL A 313 -27.57 -3.24 -9.42
C VAL A 313 -27.24 -4.67 -9.08
N ASN A 314 -26.63 -5.39 -10.04
CA ASN A 314 -26.18 -6.75 -9.83
C ASN A 314 -24.81 -6.75 -9.11
N THR A 315 -24.84 -6.75 -7.78
CA THR A 315 -23.61 -6.76 -6.96
C THR A 315 -22.76 -8.02 -7.15
N GLU A 316 -23.33 -9.13 -7.59
CA GLU A 316 -22.55 -10.34 -7.90
C GLU A 316 -21.73 -10.14 -9.17
N ALA A 317 -22.32 -9.52 -10.20
CA ALA A 317 -21.60 -9.18 -11.43
C ALA A 317 -20.48 -8.16 -11.16
N GLU A 318 -20.73 -7.15 -10.31
CA GLU A 318 -19.69 -6.18 -9.92
C GLU A 318 -18.50 -6.85 -9.24
N ARG A 319 -18.78 -7.76 -8.29
CA ARG A 319 -17.74 -8.54 -7.62
C ARG A 319 -17.01 -9.47 -8.57
N ALA A 320 -17.71 -10.08 -9.52
CA ALA A 320 -17.10 -10.95 -10.53
C ALA A 320 -16.14 -10.16 -11.43
N ALA A 321 -16.55 -8.98 -11.91
CA ALA A 321 -15.70 -8.09 -12.71
C ALA A 321 -14.46 -7.64 -11.92
N ALA A 322 -14.63 -7.20 -10.67
CA ALA A 322 -13.52 -6.82 -9.81
C ALA A 322 -12.55 -8.00 -9.58
N LYS A 323 -13.09 -9.19 -9.31
CA LYS A 323 -12.30 -10.41 -9.09
C LYS A 323 -11.52 -10.82 -10.34
N LEU A 324 -12.12 -10.72 -11.53
CA LEU A 324 -11.44 -10.98 -12.80
C LEU A 324 -10.26 -10.02 -13.00
N LEU A 325 -10.45 -8.72 -12.72
CA LEU A 325 -9.37 -7.73 -12.81
C LEU A 325 -8.26 -7.99 -11.79
N GLN A 326 -8.59 -8.34 -10.55
CA GLN A 326 -7.60 -8.75 -9.55
C GLN A 326 -6.82 -10.00 -9.99
N ASN A 327 -7.51 -10.99 -10.59
CA ASN A 327 -6.88 -12.20 -11.08
C ASN A 327 -5.96 -11.92 -12.28
N ALA A 328 -6.38 -11.04 -13.20
CA ALA A 328 -5.52 -10.57 -14.28
C ALA A 328 -4.26 -9.90 -13.73
N GLN A 329 -4.39 -9.05 -12.70
CA GLN A 329 -3.24 -8.45 -12.01
C GLN A 329 -2.29 -9.50 -11.42
N ARG A 330 -2.80 -10.62 -10.88
CA ARG A 330 -1.97 -11.71 -10.33
C ARG A 330 -1.15 -12.42 -11.40
N LEU A 331 -1.65 -12.53 -12.63
CA LEU A 331 -0.97 -13.19 -13.76
C LEU A 331 0.11 -12.34 -14.44
N LEU A 332 0.18 -11.04 -14.13
CA LEU A 332 1.25 -10.18 -14.64
C LEU A 332 2.57 -10.49 -13.93
N GLU A 333 3.60 -10.78 -14.71
CA GLU A 333 4.94 -11.09 -14.22
C GLU A 333 5.87 -9.89 -14.44
N PRO A 334 6.85 -9.64 -13.55
CA PRO A 334 7.88 -8.63 -13.78
C PRO A 334 8.69 -9.00 -15.03
N ILE A 335 8.69 -8.13 -16.04
CA ILE A 335 9.41 -8.29 -17.31
C ILE A 335 10.00 -6.95 -17.74
N LYS A 336 11.17 -6.98 -18.37
CA LYS A 336 11.79 -5.79 -18.95
C LYS A 336 11.00 -5.36 -20.18
N VAL A 337 10.78 -4.06 -20.30
CA VAL A 337 10.12 -3.46 -21.47
C VAL A 337 11.13 -2.60 -22.20
N VAL A 338 11.28 -2.82 -23.49
CA VAL A 338 12.15 -2.04 -24.37
C VAL A 338 11.27 -1.27 -25.35
N ASN A 339 11.43 0.05 -25.41
CA ASN A 339 10.70 0.88 -26.35
C ASN A 339 11.59 1.25 -27.55
N PRO A 340 11.46 0.55 -28.70
CA PRO A 340 12.29 0.84 -29.88
C PRO A 340 11.98 2.21 -30.51
N PHE A 341 10.82 2.79 -30.19
CA PHE A 341 10.40 4.09 -30.70
C PHE A 341 10.85 5.26 -29.80
N ALA A 342 11.45 5.00 -28.64
CA ALA A 342 11.72 6.02 -27.61
C ALA A 342 12.49 7.24 -28.14
N GLU A 343 13.44 7.05 -29.06
CA GLU A 343 14.26 8.14 -29.62
C GLU A 343 13.48 9.03 -30.60
N LEU A 344 12.40 8.52 -31.20
CA LEU A 344 11.54 9.25 -32.13
C LEU A 344 10.47 10.08 -31.42
N LEU A 345 10.23 9.77 -30.14
CA LEU A 345 9.17 10.36 -29.35
C LEU A 345 9.60 11.69 -28.74
N GLN A 346 8.97 12.78 -29.17
CA GLN A 346 9.23 14.12 -28.67
C GLN A 346 7.96 14.74 -28.10
N ILE A 347 8.05 15.23 -26.86
CA ILE A 347 6.98 16.01 -26.25
C ILE A 347 7.00 17.46 -26.78
N PRO A 348 5.85 18.18 -26.75
CA PRO A 348 5.79 19.59 -27.12
C PRO A 348 6.75 20.45 -26.28
N LYS A 349 7.28 21.53 -26.86
CA LYS A 349 8.27 22.41 -26.21
C LYS A 349 7.67 23.27 -25.11
N GLU A 350 6.35 23.46 -25.18
CA GLU A 350 5.52 24.28 -24.30
C GLU A 350 5.27 23.59 -22.94
N VAL A 351 5.55 22.28 -22.84
CA VAL A 351 5.38 21.51 -21.60
C VAL A 351 6.33 22.02 -20.52
N PHE A 352 5.79 22.38 -19.35
CA PHE A 352 6.62 22.75 -18.21
C PHE A 352 7.46 21.55 -17.74
N LYS A 353 8.70 21.83 -17.36
CA LYS A 353 9.68 20.83 -16.86
C LYS A 353 9.83 19.63 -17.83
N PRO A 354 10.23 19.86 -19.09
CA PRO A 354 10.15 18.86 -20.16
C PRO A 354 10.92 17.57 -19.85
N ARG A 355 12.05 17.63 -19.13
CA ARG A 355 12.83 16.44 -18.76
C ARG A 355 12.04 15.43 -17.93
N ARG A 356 11.26 15.89 -16.94
CA ARG A 356 10.45 15.02 -16.08
C ARG A 356 9.25 14.48 -16.82
N THR A 357 8.58 15.34 -17.59
CA THR A 357 7.41 14.93 -18.38
C THR A 357 7.80 13.93 -19.46
N ASN A 358 8.96 14.08 -20.09
CA ASN A 358 9.48 13.10 -21.06
C ASN A 358 9.70 11.73 -20.40
N ASN A 359 10.31 11.69 -19.23
CA ASN A 359 10.51 10.44 -18.51
C ASN A 359 9.16 9.77 -18.13
N HIS A 360 8.21 10.54 -17.60
CA HIS A 360 6.86 10.03 -17.29
C HIS A 360 6.16 9.50 -18.54
N TYR A 361 6.28 10.21 -19.67
CA TYR A 361 5.69 9.80 -20.94
C TYR A 361 6.23 8.44 -21.40
N LEU A 362 7.55 8.28 -21.43
CA LEU A 362 8.19 7.00 -21.79
C LEU A 362 7.81 5.88 -20.81
N GLN A 363 7.87 6.15 -19.51
CA GLN A 363 7.52 5.16 -18.49
C GLN A 363 6.04 4.73 -18.53
N PHE A 364 5.14 5.62 -18.94
CA PHE A 364 3.72 5.29 -19.10
C PHE A 364 3.48 4.45 -20.35
N ILE A 365 4.14 4.74 -21.47
CA ILE A 365 4.12 3.87 -22.66
C ILE A 365 4.56 2.47 -22.27
N GLU A 366 5.67 2.36 -21.57
CA GLU A 366 6.16 1.06 -21.13
C GLU A 366 5.23 0.38 -20.10
N ALA A 367 4.44 1.14 -19.32
CA ALA A 367 3.42 0.59 -18.44
C ALA A 367 2.21 0.03 -19.22
N VAL A 368 1.83 0.68 -20.32
CA VAL A 368 0.83 0.17 -21.28
C VAL A 368 1.34 -1.11 -21.93
N THR A 369 2.57 -1.12 -22.44
CA THR A 369 3.20 -2.33 -23.00
C THR A 369 3.28 -3.46 -21.97
N PHE A 370 3.65 -3.15 -20.73
CA PHE A 370 3.71 -4.12 -19.64
C PHE A 370 2.35 -4.77 -19.34
N TYR A 371 1.26 -4.00 -19.45
CA TYR A 371 -0.08 -4.53 -19.28
C TYR A 371 -0.46 -5.50 -20.42
N HIS A 372 0.00 -5.22 -21.64
CA HIS A 372 -0.15 -6.10 -22.80
C HIS A 372 0.86 -7.26 -22.85
N GLN A 373 1.63 -7.55 -21.79
CA GLN A 373 2.71 -8.55 -21.83
C GLN A 373 2.30 -9.93 -22.36
N HIS A 374 1.04 -10.36 -22.16
CA HIS A 374 0.51 -11.64 -22.65
C HIS A 374 0.19 -11.64 -24.16
N GLN A 375 0.26 -10.49 -24.81
CA GLN A 375 0.05 -10.27 -26.24
C GLN A 375 1.36 -9.95 -26.98
N ARG A 376 2.47 -9.85 -26.24
CA ARG A 376 3.78 -9.50 -26.81
C ARG A 376 4.65 -10.74 -26.86
N GLU A 377 5.45 -10.83 -27.91
CA GLU A 377 6.47 -11.87 -28.02
C GLU A 377 7.60 -11.57 -27.02
N GLN A 378 7.95 -12.57 -26.20
CA GLN A 378 9.10 -12.48 -25.31
C GLN A 378 10.37 -12.74 -26.12
N LYS A 379 11.29 -11.78 -26.08
CA LYS A 379 12.61 -11.85 -26.70
C LYS A 379 13.66 -12.02 -25.62
N ALA A 380 14.78 -12.65 -25.96
CA ALA A 380 15.93 -12.76 -25.09
C ALA A 380 17.06 -11.91 -25.67
N ASP A 381 17.71 -11.14 -24.82
CA ASP A 381 18.91 -10.39 -25.18
C ASP A 381 20.07 -11.37 -25.42
N GLU A 382 20.74 -11.26 -26.58
CA GLU A 382 21.78 -12.23 -26.99
C GLU A 382 23.03 -12.17 -26.12
N GLU A 383 23.31 -11.04 -25.47
CA GLU A 383 24.51 -10.85 -24.63
C GLU A 383 24.25 -11.19 -23.16
N THR A 384 23.09 -10.80 -22.62
CA THR A 384 22.77 -10.91 -21.20
C THR A 384 21.83 -12.08 -20.87
N GLY A 385 21.10 -12.61 -21.84
CA GLY A 385 20.05 -13.61 -21.64
C GLY A 385 18.80 -13.08 -20.94
N GLU A 386 18.69 -11.76 -20.75
CA GLU A 386 17.55 -11.13 -20.10
C GLU A 386 16.31 -11.16 -21.01
N ILE A 387 15.17 -11.58 -20.45
CA ILE A 387 13.90 -11.64 -21.19
C ILE A 387 13.24 -10.27 -21.18
N TYR A 388 12.83 -9.80 -22.36
CA TYR A 388 12.13 -8.53 -22.55
C TYR A 388 10.97 -8.64 -23.54
N ILE A 389 10.07 -7.66 -23.48
CA ILE A 389 9.04 -7.41 -24.49
C ILE A 389 9.25 -6.03 -25.10
N GLU A 390 8.79 -5.86 -26.34
CA GLU A 390 8.89 -4.59 -27.05
C GLU A 390 7.57 -3.82 -27.08
N THR A 391 7.68 -2.51 -26.96
CA THR A 391 6.57 -1.58 -27.20
C THR A 391 6.17 -1.59 -28.66
N THR A 392 4.86 -1.60 -28.92
CA THR A 392 4.27 -1.47 -30.25
C THR A 392 3.80 -0.04 -30.53
N LEU A 393 3.49 0.29 -31.79
CA LEU A 393 2.91 1.60 -32.13
C LEU A 393 1.51 1.79 -31.53
N GLU A 394 0.74 0.72 -31.36
CA GLU A 394 -0.58 0.74 -30.71
C GLU A 394 -0.45 1.14 -29.23
N ASP A 395 0.59 0.67 -28.52
CA ASP A 395 0.86 1.07 -27.13
C ASP A 395 1.16 2.59 -27.02
N VAL A 396 1.90 3.12 -28.01
CA VAL A 396 2.20 4.55 -28.11
C VAL A 396 0.94 5.36 -28.41
N GLU A 397 0.12 4.91 -29.36
CA GLU A 397 -1.13 5.57 -29.72
C GLU A 397 -2.10 5.61 -28.53
N ALA A 398 -2.33 4.48 -27.88
CA ALA A 398 -3.17 4.40 -26.70
C ALA A 398 -2.66 5.32 -25.58
N THR A 399 -1.35 5.37 -25.38
CA THR A 399 -0.73 6.29 -24.42
C THR A 399 -0.99 7.75 -24.79
N ASN A 400 -0.87 8.12 -26.06
CA ASN A 400 -1.13 9.48 -26.52
C ASN A 400 -2.58 9.88 -26.29
N GLN A 401 -3.53 8.97 -26.50
CA GLN A 401 -4.95 9.22 -26.23
C GLN A 401 -5.20 9.45 -24.74
N LEU A 402 -4.65 8.60 -23.87
CA LEU A 402 -4.83 8.70 -22.41
C LEU A 402 -4.14 9.93 -21.82
N LEU A 403 -2.91 10.23 -22.22
CA LEU A 403 -2.13 11.32 -21.62
C LEU A 403 -2.37 12.68 -22.25
N LYS A 404 -3.15 12.78 -23.33
CA LYS A 404 -3.41 14.04 -24.05
C LYS A 404 -3.80 15.18 -23.10
N GLU A 405 -4.80 14.98 -22.26
CA GLU A 405 -5.27 16.01 -21.34
C GLU A 405 -4.24 16.35 -20.25
N ILE A 406 -3.54 15.34 -19.74
CA ILE A 406 -2.51 15.53 -18.71
C ILE A 406 -1.35 16.35 -19.27
N LEU A 407 -0.90 16.07 -20.49
CA LEU A 407 0.18 16.80 -21.16
C LEU A 407 -0.22 18.25 -21.51
N LEU A 408 -1.46 18.44 -22.00
CA LEU A 408 -1.99 19.78 -22.26
C LEU A 408 -2.04 20.61 -20.99
N ARG A 409 -2.54 20.05 -19.88
CA ARG A 409 -2.56 20.74 -18.57
C ARG A 409 -1.16 21.03 -18.03
N LYS A 410 -0.17 20.17 -18.28
CA LYS A 410 1.24 20.44 -17.93
C LYS A 410 1.90 21.52 -18.80
N SER A 411 1.23 21.98 -19.85
CA SER A 411 1.66 23.11 -20.68
C SER A 411 0.88 24.38 -20.34
N ASP A 412 -0.04 24.31 -19.37
CA ASP A 412 -0.96 25.38 -19.01
C ASP A 412 -0.45 26.16 -17.79
N GLU A 413 -0.28 27.48 -17.96
CA GLU A 413 0.13 28.39 -16.89
C GLU A 413 -0.97 28.58 -15.83
N LEU A 414 -2.22 28.31 -16.20
CA LEU A 414 -3.37 28.37 -15.32
C LEU A 414 -3.58 27.01 -14.65
N ASN A 415 -3.92 27.05 -13.36
CA ASN A 415 -4.44 25.86 -12.70
C ASN A 415 -5.81 25.45 -13.27
N GLY A 416 -6.22 24.20 -13.04
CA GLY A 416 -7.45 23.64 -13.62
C GLY A 416 -8.69 24.48 -13.31
N ALA A 417 -8.84 24.93 -12.06
CA ALA A 417 -9.97 25.77 -11.67
C ALA A 417 -10.01 27.13 -12.41
N CYS A 418 -8.86 27.79 -12.59
CA CYS A 418 -8.78 29.07 -13.29
C CYS A 418 -8.98 28.91 -14.81
N ARG A 419 -8.47 27.82 -15.41
CA ARG A 419 -8.73 27.48 -16.82
C ARG A 419 -10.22 27.25 -17.07
N ASN A 420 -10.89 26.47 -16.22
CA ASN A 420 -12.33 26.24 -16.32
C ASN A 420 -13.12 27.55 -16.18
N TYR A 421 -12.72 28.41 -15.23
CA TYR A 421 -13.32 29.75 -15.09
C TYR A 421 -13.17 30.61 -16.34
N LEU A 422 -12.00 30.59 -17.00
CA LEU A 422 -11.77 31.30 -18.26
C LEU A 422 -12.68 30.78 -19.39
N GLU A 423 -12.79 29.45 -19.54
CA GLU A 423 -13.65 28.87 -20.58
C GLU A 423 -15.14 29.15 -20.31
N GLN A 424 -15.59 29.15 -19.05
CA GLN A 424 -16.94 29.58 -18.68
C GLN A 424 -17.20 31.06 -19.01
N ILE A 425 -16.22 31.94 -18.79
CA ILE A 425 -16.33 33.35 -19.20
C ILE A 425 -16.45 33.46 -20.71
N LYS A 426 -15.60 32.76 -21.48
CA LYS A 426 -15.65 32.76 -22.95
C LYS A 426 -16.99 32.29 -23.47
N SER A 427 -17.48 31.16 -22.97
CA SER A 427 -18.78 30.60 -23.35
C SER A 427 -19.91 31.58 -23.03
N TYR A 428 -19.89 32.21 -21.85
CA TYR A 428 -20.89 33.23 -21.49
C TYR A 428 -20.85 34.43 -22.46
N LEU A 429 -19.66 34.94 -22.78
CA LEU A 429 -19.49 36.08 -23.69
C LEU A 429 -19.97 35.75 -25.11
N GLU A 430 -19.72 34.52 -25.57
CA GLU A 430 -20.17 34.04 -26.87
C GLU A 430 -21.70 33.92 -26.93
N VAL A 431 -22.32 33.26 -25.94
CA VAL A 431 -23.78 33.07 -25.86
C VAL A 431 -24.51 34.40 -25.75
N GLU A 432 -23.98 35.34 -24.97
CA GLU A 432 -24.59 36.66 -24.79
C GLU A 432 -24.18 37.68 -25.87
N ASN A 433 -23.29 37.29 -26.79
CA ASN A 433 -22.70 38.12 -27.82
C ASN A 433 -22.10 39.43 -27.28
N LYS A 434 -21.32 39.33 -26.20
CA LYS A 434 -20.65 40.45 -25.52
C LYS A 434 -19.14 40.34 -25.64
N LYS A 435 -18.44 41.49 -25.62
CA LYS A 435 -16.97 41.56 -25.58
C LYS A 435 -16.40 41.91 -24.21
N THR A 436 -17.26 42.34 -23.29
CA THR A 436 -16.89 42.77 -21.95
C THR A 436 -17.84 42.16 -20.94
N PHE A 437 -17.36 41.99 -19.72
CA PHE A 437 -18.16 41.52 -18.59
C PHE A 437 -17.76 42.29 -17.34
N THR A 438 -18.63 42.29 -16.34
CA THR A 438 -18.28 42.74 -14.99
C THR A 438 -18.16 41.55 -14.05
N ASN A 439 -17.32 41.67 -13.02
CA ASN A 439 -17.18 40.62 -11.99
C ASN A 439 -18.54 40.26 -11.37
N ARG A 440 -19.41 41.25 -11.14
CA ARG A 440 -20.74 41.02 -10.54
C ARG A 440 -21.64 40.15 -11.42
N GLU A 441 -21.63 40.35 -12.74
CA GLU A 441 -22.43 39.59 -13.69
C GLU A 441 -21.97 38.13 -13.74
N ILE A 442 -20.67 37.91 -13.95
CA ILE A 442 -20.09 36.56 -14.01
C ILE A 442 -20.33 35.81 -12.71
N ARG A 443 -20.12 36.46 -11.55
CA ARG A 443 -20.36 35.83 -10.23
C ARG A 443 -21.81 35.36 -10.07
N LYS A 444 -22.78 36.16 -10.52
CA LYS A 444 -24.20 35.83 -10.43
C LYS A 444 -24.58 34.70 -11.38
N LYS A 445 -24.03 34.71 -12.59
CA LYS A 445 -24.32 33.69 -13.62
C LYS A 445 -23.70 32.33 -13.26
N LEU A 446 -22.41 32.33 -12.92
CA LEU A 446 -21.64 31.11 -12.63
C LEU A 446 -21.76 30.64 -11.18
N ARG A 447 -22.40 31.44 -10.30
CA ARG A 447 -22.60 31.14 -8.87
C ARG A 447 -21.30 30.85 -8.11
N ILE A 448 -20.24 31.56 -8.47
CA ILE A 448 -18.90 31.39 -7.88
C ILE A 448 -18.78 32.19 -6.57
N ASN A 449 -18.04 31.66 -5.60
CA ASN A 449 -17.67 32.37 -4.38
C ASN A 449 -16.79 33.60 -4.68
N ASP A 450 -17.05 34.73 -4.00
CA ASP A 450 -16.34 36.00 -4.24
C ASP A 450 -14.80 35.88 -4.13
N SER A 451 -14.31 35.16 -3.12
CA SER A 451 -12.87 34.97 -2.89
C SER A 451 -12.21 34.17 -4.02
N ASN A 452 -12.88 33.11 -4.49
CA ASN A 452 -12.39 32.29 -5.61
C ASN A 452 -12.36 33.10 -6.91
N GLN A 453 -13.44 33.82 -7.20
CA GLN A 453 -13.51 34.68 -8.38
C GLN A 453 -12.38 35.71 -8.39
N LYS A 454 -12.17 36.41 -7.26
CA LYS A 454 -11.11 37.40 -7.14
C LYS A 454 -9.74 36.77 -7.40
N ARG A 455 -9.46 35.60 -6.82
CA ARG A 455 -8.20 34.88 -7.02
C ARG A 455 -8.00 34.48 -8.48
N TRP A 456 -9.01 33.92 -9.13
CA TRP A 456 -8.93 33.50 -10.52
C TRP A 456 -8.79 34.69 -11.47
N THR A 457 -9.57 35.76 -11.30
CA THR A 457 -9.44 36.98 -12.12
C THR A 457 -8.05 37.60 -12.00
N ILE A 458 -7.47 37.67 -10.78
CA ILE A 458 -6.08 38.13 -10.62
C ILE A 458 -5.12 37.22 -11.38
N SER A 459 -5.31 35.90 -11.31
CA SER A 459 -4.48 34.95 -12.05
C SER A 459 -4.61 35.12 -13.57
N LEU A 460 -5.81 35.38 -14.09
CA LEU A 460 -6.02 35.62 -15.53
C LEU A 460 -5.31 36.90 -15.99
N VAL A 461 -5.40 37.98 -15.21
CA VAL A 461 -4.70 39.24 -15.51
C VAL A 461 -3.18 39.06 -15.46
N ASN A 462 -2.67 38.37 -14.44
CA ASN A 462 -1.24 38.13 -14.28
C ASN A 462 -0.63 37.27 -15.41
N ASN A 463 -1.43 36.38 -16.01
CA ASN A 463 -1.02 35.56 -17.15
C ASN A 463 -1.55 36.12 -18.49
N TYR A 464 -1.96 37.40 -18.54
CA TYR A 464 -2.33 38.11 -19.76
C TYR A 464 -3.52 37.52 -20.56
N TYR A 465 -4.45 36.83 -19.89
CA TYR A 465 -5.71 36.34 -20.50
C TYR A 465 -6.84 37.38 -20.46
N LEU A 466 -6.74 38.36 -19.57
CA LEU A 466 -7.62 39.53 -19.41
C LEU A 466 -6.75 40.78 -19.32
#